data_AF-A0A183DZX4-F1
#
_entry.id   AF-A0A183DZX4-F1
#
_cell.length_a   1.000
_cell.length_b   1.000
_cell.length_c   1.000
_cell.angle_alpha   90.00
_cell.angle_beta   90.00
_cell.angle_gamma   90.00
#
_symmetry.space_group_name_H-M   'P 1'
#
loop_
_entity.id
_entity.type
_entity.pdbx_description
1 polymer ?
#
loop_
_entity_poly.entity_id
_entity_poly.type
_entity_poly.pdbx_seq_one_letter_code
_entity_poly.pdbx_strand_id
1 'polypeptide(L)'
;MKADSDFRKKEYEAQHFGFLPKVYNEIIECWAKIVEKELMPALPLDDVDEEMKEQLKTSFIQMIGENNVLNSVINKTEEYFHNYFFHIPNHVTLPHDLPNLHLPKNWTAKSAMHHIEALRKEIIDVGCMRIRLFWFQLRYKIAILEKETEDNEYAEKLLSALQSLNN
;
A
#
# COMPACT_ATOMS: atom_id res chain seq x y z
N MET A 1 -18.51 10.42 12.31
CA MET A 1 -18.57 9.05 12.89
C MET A 1 -17.41 8.14 12.47
N LYS A 2 -16.90 8.20 11.22
CA LYS A 2 -15.78 7.34 10.76
C LYS A 2 -14.40 7.68 11.36
N ALA A 3 -14.08 8.97 11.48
CA ALA A 3 -12.81 9.43 12.08
C ALA A 3 -12.65 9.01 13.56
N ASP A 4 -13.75 8.98 14.31
CA ASP A 4 -13.78 8.64 15.73
C ASP A 4 -13.68 7.12 15.99
N SER A 5 -14.06 6.29 15.00
CA SER A 5 -13.83 4.84 15.06
C SER A 5 -12.40 4.47 14.70
N ASP A 6 -11.77 5.18 13.76
CA ASP A 6 -10.40 4.87 13.33
C ASP A 6 -9.36 5.34 14.35
N PHE A 7 -9.64 6.43 15.10
CA PHE A 7 -8.82 6.84 16.23
C PHE A 7 -8.80 5.79 17.36
N ARG A 8 -9.98 5.29 17.74
CA ARG A 8 -10.11 4.26 18.80
C ARG A 8 -9.50 2.91 18.43
N LYS A 9 -9.50 2.54 17.15
CA LYS A 9 -8.81 1.32 16.67
C LYS A 9 -7.30 1.42 16.85
N LYS A 10 -6.72 2.56 16.44
CA LYS A 10 -5.29 2.82 16.60
C LYS A 10 -4.86 2.84 18.06
N GLU A 11 -5.73 3.25 18.98
CA GLU A 11 -5.49 3.22 20.42
C GLU A 11 -5.42 1.79 20.96
N TYR A 12 -6.34 0.91 20.54
CA TYR A 12 -6.34 -0.52 20.91
C TYR A 12 -5.08 -1.25 20.38
N GLU A 13 -4.73 -0.99 19.13
CA GLU A 13 -3.52 -1.54 18.51
C GLU A 13 -2.26 -0.98 19.17
N ALA A 14 -2.19 0.32 19.46
CA ALA A 14 -1.07 0.93 20.16
C ALA A 14 -0.91 0.40 21.58
N GLN A 15 -2.01 0.11 22.30
CA GLN A 15 -1.98 -0.51 23.61
C GLN A 15 -1.41 -1.94 23.56
N HIS A 16 -1.69 -2.68 22.48
CA HIS A 16 -1.19 -4.04 22.31
C HIS A 16 0.28 -4.10 21.89
N PHE A 17 0.65 -3.35 20.86
CA PHE A 17 2.00 -3.38 20.29
C PHE A 17 2.99 -2.50 21.05
N GLY A 18 2.50 -1.54 21.85
CA GLY A 18 3.33 -0.59 22.61
C GLY A 18 3.95 0.53 21.77
N PHE A 19 3.66 0.57 20.46
CA PHE A 19 4.10 1.62 19.55
C PHE A 19 3.11 1.79 18.39
N LEU A 20 3.19 2.93 17.72
CA LEU A 20 2.59 3.14 16.40
C LEU A 20 3.72 3.09 15.37
N PRO A 21 3.63 2.27 14.32
CA PRO A 21 4.64 2.24 13.27
C PRO A 21 4.76 3.63 12.63
N LYS A 22 5.92 4.27 12.79
CA LYS A 22 6.28 5.54 12.16
C LYS A 22 7.50 5.28 11.28
N VAL A 23 7.25 4.97 10.01
CA VAL A 23 8.30 4.56 9.06
C VAL A 23 8.95 5.80 8.43
N TYR A 24 8.18 6.89 8.35
CA TYR A 24 8.61 8.15 7.75
C TYR A 24 9.91 8.73 8.33
N ASN A 25 10.08 8.72 9.66
CA ASN A 25 11.26 9.31 10.31
C ASN A 25 12.54 8.54 9.97
N GLU A 26 12.48 7.21 9.96
CA GLU A 26 13.63 6.36 9.64
C GLU A 26 14.11 6.58 8.20
N ILE A 27 13.17 6.79 7.27
CA ILE A 27 13.49 7.07 5.86
C ILE A 27 14.22 8.41 5.73
N ILE A 28 13.77 9.45 6.45
CA ILE A 28 14.44 10.75 6.47
C ILE A 28 15.85 10.62 7.07
N GLU A 29 16.01 9.89 8.16
CA GLU A 29 17.32 9.67 8.78
C GLU A 29 18.28 8.89 7.86
N CYS A 30 17.80 7.86 7.17
CA CYS A 30 18.57 7.15 6.16
C CYS A 30 18.98 8.07 5.01
N TRP A 31 18.08 8.93 4.52
CA TRP A 31 18.40 9.90 3.48
C TRP A 31 19.44 10.92 3.94
N ALA A 32 19.30 11.45 5.15
CA ALA A 32 20.26 12.38 5.71
C ALA A 32 21.68 11.79 5.78
N LYS A 33 21.80 10.50 6.13
CA LYS A 33 23.08 9.77 6.11
C LYS A 33 23.66 9.65 4.70
N ILE A 34 22.84 9.43 3.67
CA ILE A 34 23.27 9.36 2.27
C ILE A 34 23.75 10.72 1.78
N VAL A 35 22.98 11.79 2.07
CA VAL A 35 23.37 13.17 1.72
C VAL A 35 24.73 13.49 2.34
N GLU A 36 24.92 13.19 3.62
CA GLU A 36 26.16 13.48 4.33
C GLU A 36 27.36 12.65 3.86
N LYS A 37 27.18 11.35 3.60
CA LYS A 37 28.31 10.45 3.32
C LYS A 37 28.67 10.32 1.84
N GLU A 38 27.70 10.50 0.95
CA GLU A 38 27.90 10.26 -0.49
C GLU A 38 27.71 11.53 -1.30
N LEU A 39 26.66 12.31 -1.02
CA LEU A 39 26.28 13.43 -1.87
C LEU A 39 27.14 14.67 -1.63
N MET A 40 27.31 15.08 -0.37
CA MET A 40 28.12 16.25 0.00
C MET A 40 29.60 16.10 -0.39
N PRO A 41 30.27 14.94 -0.16
CA PRO A 41 31.67 14.78 -0.55
C PRO A 41 31.92 14.67 -2.05
N ALA A 42 30.90 14.34 -2.85
CA ALA A 42 31.00 14.24 -4.31
C ALA A 42 30.88 15.58 -5.02
N LEU A 43 30.46 16.64 -4.32
CA LEU A 43 30.29 17.97 -4.89
C LEU A 43 31.60 18.77 -4.80
N PRO A 44 32.00 19.50 -5.85
CA PRO A 44 33.20 20.33 -5.85
C PRO A 44 32.95 21.62 -5.05
N LEU A 45 33.01 21.51 -3.71
CA LEU A 45 32.69 22.59 -2.77
C LEU A 45 33.94 23.17 -2.08
N ASP A 46 35.12 22.98 -2.66
CA ASP A 46 36.41 23.34 -2.06
C ASP A 46 36.53 24.83 -1.71
N ASP A 47 35.91 25.70 -2.52
CA ASP A 47 35.93 27.16 -2.36
C ASP A 47 34.66 27.75 -1.72
N VAL A 48 33.76 26.89 -1.23
CA VAL A 48 32.46 27.31 -0.68
C VAL A 48 32.54 27.41 0.84
N ASP A 49 31.98 28.51 1.37
CA ASP A 49 31.90 28.75 2.82
C ASP A 49 31.11 27.65 3.55
N GLU A 50 31.48 27.37 4.79
CA GLU A 50 30.87 26.29 5.59
C GLU A 50 29.39 26.57 5.90
N GLU A 51 29.00 27.83 6.05
CA GLU A 51 27.59 28.21 6.24
C GLU A 51 26.75 27.85 5.00
N MET A 52 27.28 28.07 3.79
CA MET A 52 26.61 27.70 2.54
C MET A 52 26.56 26.18 2.32
N LYS A 53 27.59 25.44 2.77
CA LYS A 53 27.58 23.96 2.75
C LYS A 53 26.50 23.37 3.65
N GLU A 54 26.31 23.90 4.85
CA GLU A 54 25.25 23.46 5.78
C GLU A 54 23.85 23.80 5.26
N GLN A 55 23.67 24.98 4.65
CA GLN A 55 22.41 25.33 3.99
C GLN A 55 22.09 24.37 2.84
N LEU A 56 23.07 24.06 1.99
CA LEU A 56 22.92 23.13 0.88
C LEU A 56 22.57 21.71 1.35
N LYS A 57 23.25 21.21 2.39
CA LYS A 57 22.95 19.93 3.04
C LYS A 57 21.51 19.88 3.53
N THR A 58 21.07 20.94 4.21
CA THR A 58 19.69 21.06 4.71
C THR A 58 18.68 21.04 3.56
N SER A 59 18.95 21.75 2.46
CA SER A 59 18.09 21.74 1.27
C SER A 59 18.00 20.36 0.62
N PHE A 60 19.11 19.61 0.50
CA PHE A 60 19.08 18.24 -0.04
C PHE A 60 18.28 17.27 0.82
N ILE A 61 18.35 17.42 2.15
CA ILE A 61 17.55 16.61 3.08
C ILE A 61 16.06 16.94 2.93
N GLN A 62 15.72 18.23 2.82
CA GLN A 62 14.34 18.69 2.66
C GLN A 62 13.72 18.31 1.31
N MET A 63 14.52 18.21 0.24
CA MET A 63 14.06 17.87 -1.10
C MET A 63 13.32 16.52 -1.17
N ILE A 64 13.66 15.59 -0.27
CA ILE A 64 12.97 14.30 -0.15
C ILE A 64 11.63 14.43 0.56
N GLY A 65 11.53 15.29 1.58
CA GLY A 65 10.28 15.56 2.30
C GLY A 65 9.26 16.35 1.49
N GLU A 66 9.74 17.19 0.57
CA GLU A 66 8.90 17.95 -0.38
C GLU A 66 8.45 17.11 -1.59
N ASN A 67 9.02 15.91 -1.77
CA ASN A 67 8.66 15.04 -2.87
C ASN A 67 7.30 14.36 -2.61
N ASN A 68 6.26 14.91 -3.23
CA ASN A 68 4.88 14.38 -3.18
C ASN A 68 4.78 12.89 -3.54
N VAL A 69 5.68 12.36 -4.37
CA VAL A 69 5.68 10.94 -4.76
C VAL A 69 6.11 10.07 -3.59
N LEU A 70 7.20 10.43 -2.91
CA LEU A 70 7.68 9.67 -1.76
C LEU A 70 6.67 9.71 -0.62
N ASN A 71 6.12 10.88 -0.31
CA ASN A 71 5.05 11.02 0.68
C ASN A 71 3.84 10.15 0.32
N SER A 72 3.43 10.11 -0.95
CA SER A 72 2.33 9.25 -1.39
C SER A 72 2.63 7.76 -1.21
N VAL A 73 3.84 7.32 -1.56
CA VAL A 73 4.27 5.93 -1.44
C VAL A 73 4.38 5.52 0.03
N ILE A 74 4.99 6.35 0.88
CA ILE A 74 5.12 6.08 2.31
C ILE A 74 3.74 6.04 2.96
N ASN A 75 2.87 7.01 2.69
CA ASN A 75 1.52 7.02 3.26
C ASN A 75 0.72 5.76 2.88
N LYS A 76 0.77 5.34 1.62
CA LYS A 76 0.13 4.08 1.17
C LYS A 76 0.74 2.86 1.84
N THR A 77 2.06 2.87 2.05
CA THR A 77 2.78 1.77 2.69
C THR A 77 2.43 1.70 4.18
N GLU A 78 2.45 2.82 4.88
CA GLU A 78 2.02 2.91 6.28
C GLU A 78 0.56 2.49 6.44
N GLU A 79 -0.34 2.93 5.56
CA GLU A 79 -1.73 2.48 5.53
C GLU A 79 -1.84 0.96 5.34
N TYR A 80 -1.03 0.39 4.43
CA TYR A 80 -1.00 -1.06 4.24
C TYR A 80 -0.51 -1.81 5.48
N PHE A 81 0.58 -1.36 6.11
CA PHE A 81 1.09 -1.96 7.35
C PHE A 81 0.07 -1.87 8.49
N HIS A 82 -0.58 -0.72 8.64
CA HIS A 82 -1.63 -0.54 9.63
C HIS A 82 -2.83 -1.45 9.37
N ASN A 83 -3.27 -1.62 8.13
CA ASN A 83 -4.47 -2.37 7.82
C ASN A 83 -4.28 -3.90 7.84
N TYR A 84 -3.06 -4.39 7.63
CA TYR A 84 -2.82 -5.84 7.45
C TYR A 84 -1.88 -6.47 8.47
N PHE A 85 -0.83 -5.76 8.91
CA PHE A 85 0.18 -6.34 9.80
C PHE A 85 -0.04 -5.96 11.26
N PHE A 86 -0.33 -4.68 11.51
CA PHE A 86 -0.57 -4.14 12.84
C PHE A 86 -2.06 -3.99 13.15
N HIS A 87 -2.93 -4.53 12.29
CA HIS A 87 -4.37 -4.53 12.53
C HIS A 87 -4.76 -5.70 13.42
N ILE A 88 -5.47 -5.41 14.51
CA ILE A 88 -6.19 -6.44 15.25
C ILE A 88 -7.62 -6.47 14.71
N PRO A 89 -8.06 -7.59 14.07
CA PRO A 89 -9.40 -7.65 13.52
C PRO A 89 -10.46 -7.41 14.61
N ASN A 90 -11.49 -6.63 14.31
CA ASN A 90 -12.52 -6.24 15.29
C ASN A 90 -13.27 -7.42 15.95
N HIS A 91 -13.18 -8.62 15.37
CA HIS A 91 -13.81 -9.84 15.89
C HIS A 91 -12.86 -10.67 16.76
N VAL A 92 -11.61 -10.25 16.90
CA VAL A 92 -10.60 -10.88 17.75
C VAL A 92 -10.49 -10.06 19.02
N THR A 93 -10.71 -10.71 20.16
CA THR A 93 -10.42 -10.14 21.47
C THR A 93 -9.06 -10.64 21.92
N LEU A 94 -8.19 -9.73 22.36
CA LEU A 94 -6.88 -10.11 22.89
C LEU A 94 -7.03 -10.90 24.20
N PRO A 95 -6.09 -11.82 24.51
CA PRO A 95 -6.15 -12.62 25.73
C PRO A 95 -6.24 -11.80 27.03
N HIS A 96 -5.64 -10.62 27.06
CA HIS A 96 -5.66 -9.71 28.21
C HIS A 96 -7.03 -9.05 28.44
N ASP A 97 -7.87 -8.97 27.41
CA ASP A 97 -9.19 -8.35 27.47
C ASP A 97 -10.33 -9.37 27.66
N LEU A 98 -10.01 -10.67 27.61
CA LEU A 98 -10.97 -11.75 27.89
C LEU A 98 -11.72 -11.56 29.23
N PRO A 99 -11.09 -11.13 30.34
CA PRO A 99 -11.78 -10.90 31.61
C PRO A 99 -12.76 -9.71 31.56
N ASN A 100 -12.55 -8.75 30.65
CA ASN A 100 -13.38 -7.56 30.47
C ASN A 100 -14.46 -7.76 29.39
N LEU A 101 -14.54 -8.95 28.79
CA LEU A 101 -15.50 -9.27 27.75
C LEU A 101 -16.91 -9.37 28.34
N HIS A 102 -17.63 -8.25 28.35
CA HIS A 102 -19.05 -8.26 28.66
C HIS A 102 -19.84 -8.68 27.44
N LEU A 103 -20.52 -9.82 27.53
CA LEU A 103 -21.52 -10.19 26.54
C LEU A 103 -22.59 -9.08 26.51
N PRO A 104 -22.93 -8.55 25.34
CA PRO A 104 -24.06 -7.65 25.19
C PRO A 104 -25.30 -8.29 25.83
N LYS A 105 -26.09 -7.54 26.61
CA LYS A 105 -27.29 -8.08 27.31
C LYS A 105 -28.32 -8.74 26.35
N ASN A 106 -28.24 -8.42 25.05
CA ASN A 106 -29.05 -8.94 23.96
C ASN A 106 -28.40 -10.14 23.22
N TRP A 107 -27.23 -10.60 23.64
CA TRP A 107 -26.57 -11.76 23.04
C TRP A 107 -27.23 -13.06 23.52
N THR A 108 -28.10 -13.60 22.67
CA THR A 108 -28.79 -14.89 22.87
C THR A 108 -28.27 -15.92 21.89
N ALA A 109 -28.46 -17.21 22.16
CA ALA A 109 -28.07 -18.29 21.23
C ALA A 109 -28.69 -18.11 19.84
N LYS A 110 -29.91 -17.58 19.76
CA LYS A 110 -30.59 -17.26 18.49
C LYS A 110 -29.91 -16.12 17.73
N SER A 111 -29.49 -15.07 18.44
CA SER A 111 -28.74 -13.95 17.85
C SER A 111 -27.38 -14.42 17.30
N ALA A 112 -26.66 -15.25 18.07
CA ALA A 112 -25.39 -15.84 17.64
C ALA A 112 -25.55 -16.70 16.37
N MET A 113 -26.63 -17.49 16.29
CA MET A 113 -26.88 -18.34 15.13
C MET A 113 -27.18 -17.52 13.86
N HIS A 114 -27.97 -16.46 13.96
CA HIS A 114 -28.17 -15.53 12.84
C HIS A 114 -26.90 -14.80 12.42
N HIS A 115 -26.03 -14.46 13.37
CA HIS A 115 -24.74 -13.86 13.05
C HIS A 115 -23.83 -14.83 12.28
N ILE A 116 -23.78 -16.11 12.68
CA ILE A 116 -23.05 -17.15 11.96
C ILE A 116 -23.60 -17.34 10.54
N GLU A 117 -24.92 -17.35 10.37
CA GLU A 117 -25.55 -17.46 9.05
C GLU A 117 -25.23 -16.26 8.15
N ALA A 118 -25.24 -15.04 8.71
CA ALA A 118 -24.86 -13.83 7.99
C ALA A 118 -23.39 -13.88 7.54
N LEU A 119 -22.48 -14.27 8.43
CA LEU A 119 -21.05 -14.43 8.09
C LEU A 119 -20.83 -15.50 7.03
N ARG A 120 -21.55 -16.63 7.07
CA ARG A 120 -21.48 -17.66 6.03
C ARG A 120 -21.90 -17.10 4.67
N LYS A 121 -22.97 -16.30 4.62
CA LYS A 121 -23.41 -15.65 3.40
C LYS A 121 -22.36 -14.67 2.88
N GLU A 122 -21.78 -13.86 3.76
CA GLU A 122 -20.72 -12.91 3.41
C GLU A 122 -19.48 -13.61 2.85
N ILE A 123 -19.05 -14.73 3.45
CA ILE A 123 -17.95 -15.55 2.92
C ILE A 123 -18.24 -16.04 1.50
N ILE A 124 -19.47 -16.51 1.25
CA ILE A 124 -19.89 -16.95 -0.09
C ILE A 124 -19.89 -15.78 -1.09
N ASP A 125 -20.39 -14.63 -0.68
CA ASP A 125 -20.44 -13.43 -1.52
C ASP A 125 -19.02 -12.95 -1.89
N VAL A 126 -18.09 -12.91 -0.92
CA VAL A 126 -16.67 -12.60 -1.16
C VAL A 126 -16.02 -13.63 -2.09
N GLY A 127 -16.32 -14.92 -1.90
CA GLY A 127 -15.87 -15.99 -2.79
C GLY A 127 -16.35 -15.77 -4.24
N CYS A 128 -17.61 -15.42 -4.42
CA CYS A 128 -18.19 -15.07 -5.72
C CYS A 128 -17.50 -13.84 -6.34
N MET A 129 -17.23 -12.80 -5.55
CA MET A 129 -16.52 -11.60 -6.02
C MET A 129 -15.10 -11.96 -6.50
N ARG A 130 -14.39 -12.83 -5.78
CA ARG A 130 -13.05 -13.28 -6.17
C ARG A 130 -13.07 -14.01 -7.52
N ILE A 131 -14.06 -14.89 -7.73
CA ILE A 131 -14.24 -15.59 -9.01
C ILE A 131 -14.54 -14.60 -10.13
N ARG A 132 -15.42 -13.61 -9.90
CA ARG A 132 -15.72 -12.56 -10.89
C ARG A 132 -14.49 -11.73 -11.25
N LEU A 133 -13.68 -11.35 -10.27
CA LEU A 133 -12.44 -10.60 -10.49
C LEU A 133 -11.46 -11.43 -11.33
N PHE A 134 -11.31 -12.72 -11.02
CA PHE A 134 -10.46 -13.63 -11.79
C PHE A 134 -10.93 -13.72 -13.26
N TRP A 135 -12.24 -13.88 -13.49
CA TRP A 135 -12.80 -13.88 -14.84
C TRP A 135 -12.56 -12.58 -15.59
N PHE A 136 -12.70 -11.43 -14.90
CA PHE A 136 -12.43 -10.13 -15.49
C PHE A 136 -10.97 -9.99 -15.93
N GLN A 137 -10.02 -10.39 -15.06
CA GLN A 137 -8.60 -10.38 -15.37
C GLN A 137 -8.26 -11.30 -16.55
N LEU A 138 -8.87 -12.49 -16.61
CA LEU A 138 -8.64 -13.42 -17.71
C LEU A 138 -9.15 -12.84 -19.04
N ARG A 139 -10.35 -12.27 -19.07
CA ARG A 139 -10.91 -11.62 -20.27
C ARG A 139 -10.07 -10.44 -20.72
N TYR A 140 -9.60 -9.63 -19.79
CA TYR A 140 -8.72 -8.50 -20.10
C TYR A 140 -7.41 -8.96 -20.75
N LYS A 141 -6.78 -10.02 -20.23
CA LYS A 141 -5.58 -10.60 -20.83
C LYS A 141 -5.83 -11.18 -22.22
N ILE A 142 -6.95 -11.88 -22.41
CA ILE A 142 -7.33 -12.40 -23.73
C ILE A 142 -7.50 -11.26 -24.73
N ALA A 143 -8.20 -10.19 -24.37
CA ALA A 143 -8.40 -9.04 -25.26
C ALA A 143 -7.08 -8.33 -25.65
N ILE A 144 -6.10 -8.29 -24.75
CA ILE A 144 -4.75 -7.78 -25.08
C ILE A 144 -4.07 -8.68 -26.10
N LEU A 145 -4.08 -10.00 -25.88
CA LEU A 145 -3.47 -10.97 -26.77
C LEU A 145 -4.11 -10.98 -28.16
N GLU A 146 -5.45 -10.90 -28.23
CA GLU A 146 -6.20 -10.80 -29.49
C GLU A 146 -5.76 -9.58 -30.30
N LYS A 147 -5.62 -8.42 -29.64
CA LYS A 147 -5.15 -7.20 -30.30
C LYS A 147 -3.71 -7.31 -30.79
N GLU A 148 -2.82 -7.88 -29.99
CA GLU A 148 -1.41 -8.11 -30.40
C GLU A 148 -1.32 -9.07 -31.59
N THR A 149 -2.18 -10.10 -31.66
CA THR A 149 -2.22 -10.99 -32.82
C THR A 149 -2.75 -10.32 -34.08
N GLU A 150 -3.77 -9.46 -33.97
CA GLU A 150 -4.30 -8.68 -35.11
C GLU A 150 -3.24 -7.72 -35.66
N ASP A 151 -2.54 -7.00 -34.76
CA ASP A 151 -1.46 -6.08 -35.14
C ASP A 151 -0.30 -6.82 -35.83
N ASN A 152 0.06 -8.02 -35.35
CA ASN A 152 1.11 -8.84 -35.94
C ASN A 152 0.72 -9.41 -37.32
N GLU A 153 -0.51 -9.90 -37.48
CA GLU A 153 -1.01 -10.38 -38.78
C GLU A 153 -1.07 -9.25 -39.82
N TYR A 154 -1.42 -8.03 -39.39
CA TYR A 154 -1.39 -6.84 -40.24
C TYR A 154 0.04 -6.48 -40.66
N ALA A 155 1.01 -6.56 -39.75
CA ALA A 155 2.42 -6.32 -40.05
C ALA A 155 2.97 -7.34 -41.08
N GLU A 156 2.62 -8.62 -40.97
CA GLU A 156 3.02 -9.67 -41.93
C GLU A 156 2.42 -9.41 -43.34
N LYS A 157 1.15 -8.99 -43.41
CA LYS A 157 0.50 -8.61 -44.68
C LYS A 157 1.16 -7.39 -45.33
N LEU A 158 1.55 -6.39 -44.55
CA LEU A 158 2.32 -5.24 -45.06
C LEU A 158 3.70 -5.65 -45.58
N LEU A 159 4.41 -6.52 -44.85
CA LEU A 159 5.75 -6.95 -45.21
C LEU A 159 5.75 -7.76 -46.51
N SER A 160 4.80 -8.68 -46.66
CA SER A 160 4.59 -9.44 -47.89
C SER A 160 4.18 -8.56 -49.08
N ALA A 161 3.32 -7.56 -48.86
CA ALA A 161 2.97 -6.58 -49.90
C ALA A 161 4.19 -5.77 -50.36
N LEU A 162 5.02 -5.31 -49.43
CA LEU A 162 6.26 -4.57 -49.74
C LEU A 162 7.27 -5.44 -50.49
N GLN A 163 7.42 -6.71 -50.12
CA GLN A 163 8.29 -7.66 -50.83
C GLN A 163 7.79 -7.94 -52.27
N SER A 164 6.48 -7.95 -52.48
CA SER A 164 5.89 -8.13 -53.82
C SER A 164 6.06 -6.91 -54.74
N LEU A 165 6.25 -5.71 -54.19
CA LEU A 165 6.49 -4.48 -54.94
C LEU A 165 7.96 -4.27 -55.32
N ASN A 166 8.87 -4.98 -54.64
CA ASN A 166 10.31 -4.86 -54.80
C ASN A 166 10.91 -5.96 -55.72
N ASN A 167 10.06 -6.85 -56.25
CA ASN A 167 10.35 -7.83 -57.30
C ASN A 167 9.63 -7.43 -58.59
#